data_AF-A0A1M5NCL7-F1
#
_entry.id   AF-A0A1M5NCL7-F1
#
_cell.length_a   1.000
_cell.length_b   1.000
_cell.length_c   1.000
_cell.angle_alpha   90.00
_cell.angle_beta   90.00
_cell.angle_gamma   90.00
#
_symmetry.space_group_name_H-M   'P 1'
#
loop_
_entity.id
_entity.type
_entity.pdbx_description
1 polymer ?
#
loop_
_entity_poly.entity_id
_entity_poly.type
_entity_poly.pdbx_seq_one_letter_code
_entity_poly.pdbx_strand_id
1 'polypeptide(L)'
;MNKPLTAAEASAGHNRPAVLTADMLKRDFAYLDTAVAEIKKLYNACPPVCEDTEDLEIMRSAVKRFAGGYKRVEAVRVEAKEPYLDACRITDSHFNTLKSILEGWQTDVEGRAHRFLKKVEAEERARREEEARATAEAARVAAEAARLAEQERVEAEQTRLAETFVGDAPPTAGYDDRASAARIEETTLRTTAIQKSADAMKAQQAATAKPADLARTRTGTGLSTLTEVWKFEIINVDDVDLSDPVLRSCIPATDIAAAIGRYVRTHKGDRPLKGVRIYSDTKPLMT
;
A
#
# COMPACT_ATOMS: atom_id res chain seq x y z
N MET A 1 1.58 -16.45 29.79
CA MET A 1 2.80 -17.20 29.42
C MET A 1 2.41 -18.27 28.42
N ASN A 2 2.53 -17.97 27.12
CA ASN A 2 2.35 -18.98 26.08
C ASN A 2 3.61 -19.83 26.03
N LYS A 3 3.51 -21.09 26.46
CA LYS A 3 4.59 -22.06 26.27
C LYS A 3 4.79 -22.19 24.76
N PRO A 4 5.98 -21.89 24.21
CA PRO A 4 6.23 -22.16 22.80
C PRO A 4 6.05 -23.65 22.55
N LEU A 5 5.36 -24.01 21.47
CA LEU A 5 5.33 -25.38 20.96
C LEU A 5 6.80 -25.80 20.74
N THR A 6 7.33 -26.56 21.68
CA THR A 6 8.68 -27.10 21.58
C THR A 6 8.72 -28.00 20.36
N ALA A 7 9.76 -27.87 19.54
CA ALA A 7 10.04 -28.68 18.34
C ALA A 7 10.30 -30.19 18.65
N ALA A 8 9.80 -30.69 19.79
CA ALA A 8 10.21 -31.93 20.43
C ALA A 8 9.30 -33.14 20.14
N GLU A 9 8.46 -33.10 19.09
CA GLU A 9 7.60 -34.25 18.73
C GLU A 9 7.69 -34.68 17.26
N ALA A 10 8.62 -34.12 16.47
CA ALA A 10 8.89 -34.66 15.14
C ALA A 10 9.75 -35.94 15.23
N SER A 11 9.14 -37.05 15.66
CA SER A 11 9.80 -38.36 15.60
C SER A 11 10.06 -38.78 14.14
N ALA A 12 11.15 -39.50 13.89
CA ALA A 12 11.48 -40.06 12.58
C ALA A 12 10.38 -41.04 12.14
N GLY A 13 9.41 -40.55 11.38
CA GLY A 13 8.18 -41.30 11.02
C GLY A 13 7.00 -40.42 10.56
N HIS A 14 7.10 -39.09 10.72
CA HIS A 14 6.04 -38.15 10.33
C HIS A 14 5.91 -37.89 8.83
N ASN A 15 6.78 -38.45 7.99
CA ASN A 15 6.61 -38.44 6.55
C ASN A 15 5.66 -39.58 6.14
N ARG A 16 4.35 -39.32 6.22
CA ARG A 16 3.36 -40.27 5.72
C ARG A 16 3.52 -40.36 4.19
N PRO A 17 3.62 -41.58 3.62
CA PRO A 17 3.67 -41.72 2.17
C PRO A 17 2.42 -41.14 1.53
N ALA A 18 2.53 -40.71 0.27
CA ALA A 18 1.40 -40.20 -0.49
C ALA A 18 0.27 -41.25 -0.52
N VAL A 19 -0.97 -40.80 -0.30
CA VAL A 19 -2.17 -41.65 -0.29
C VAL A 19 -2.37 -42.35 -1.64
N LEU A 20 -1.91 -41.72 -2.73
CA LEU A 20 -1.92 -42.25 -4.08
C LEU A 20 -0.49 -42.36 -4.59
N THR A 21 -0.10 -43.56 -5.03
CA THR A 21 1.22 -43.84 -5.59
C THR A 21 1.14 -44.15 -7.08
N ALA A 22 2.26 -43.97 -7.80
CA ALA A 22 2.33 -44.26 -9.22
C ALA A 22 2.07 -45.75 -9.54
N ASP A 23 2.49 -46.66 -8.67
CA ASP A 23 2.29 -48.10 -8.88
C ASP A 23 0.84 -48.52 -8.68
N MET A 24 0.13 -47.88 -7.75
CA MET A 24 -1.33 -48.04 -7.62
C MET A 24 -2.04 -47.58 -8.89
N LEU A 25 -1.68 -46.41 -9.42
CA LEU A 25 -2.25 -45.91 -10.67
C LEU A 25 -1.99 -46.85 -11.86
N LYS A 26 -0.76 -47.34 -12.02
CA LYS A 26 -0.43 -48.30 -13.08
C LYS A 26 -1.23 -49.59 -12.97
N ARG A 27 -1.40 -50.11 -11.75
CA ARG A 27 -2.16 -51.33 -11.51
C ARG A 27 -3.66 -51.12 -11.78
N ASP A 28 -4.22 -50.07 -11.19
CA ASP A 28 -5.67 -49.83 -11.19
C ASP A 28 -6.16 -49.38 -12.59
N PHE A 29 -5.30 -48.73 -13.38
CA PHE A 29 -5.61 -48.27 -14.74
C PHE A 29 -4.89 -49.04 -15.87
N ALA A 30 -4.39 -50.26 -15.61
CA ALA A 30 -3.69 -51.09 -16.60
C ALA A 30 -4.51 -51.35 -17.89
N TYR A 31 -5.83 -51.29 -17.80
CA TYR A 31 -6.72 -51.41 -18.96
C TYR A 31 -6.60 -50.23 -19.94
N LEU A 32 -6.25 -49.03 -19.46
CA LEU A 32 -5.98 -47.87 -20.32
C LEU A 32 -4.68 -48.05 -21.10
N ASP A 33 -3.64 -48.62 -20.48
CA ASP A 33 -2.39 -48.94 -21.17
C ASP A 33 -2.64 -49.94 -22.31
N THR A 34 -3.48 -50.94 -22.06
CA THR A 34 -3.92 -51.90 -23.09
C THR A 34 -4.67 -51.20 -24.22
N ALA A 35 -5.61 -50.31 -23.89
CA ALA A 35 -6.37 -49.56 -24.90
C ALA A 35 -5.47 -48.62 -25.74
N VAL A 36 -4.49 -47.97 -25.11
CA VAL A 36 -3.50 -47.12 -25.81
C VAL A 36 -2.60 -47.98 -26.70
N ALA A 37 -2.20 -49.18 -26.26
CA ALA A 37 -1.43 -50.10 -27.08
C ALA A 37 -2.18 -50.53 -28.34
N GLU A 38 -3.50 -50.78 -28.25
CA GLU A 38 -4.33 -51.05 -29.44
C GLU A 38 -4.42 -49.85 -30.39
N ILE A 39 -4.58 -48.65 -29.84
CA ILE A 39 -4.56 -47.41 -30.63
C ILE A 39 -3.21 -47.21 -31.32
N LYS A 40 -2.10 -47.55 -30.65
CA LYS A 40 -0.76 -47.48 -31.23
C LYS A 40 -0.59 -48.42 -32.43
N LYS A 41 -1.26 -49.57 -32.45
CA LYS A 41 -1.27 -50.45 -33.64
C LYS A 41 -1.92 -49.75 -34.84
N LEU A 42 -3.01 -49.01 -34.64
CA LEU A 42 -3.64 -48.21 -35.70
C LEU A 42 -2.70 -47.10 -36.20
N TYR A 43 -1.98 -46.43 -35.29
CA TYR A 43 -0.97 -45.44 -35.66
C TYR A 43 0.13 -46.05 -36.54
N ASN A 44 0.65 -47.22 -36.18
CA ASN A 44 1.67 -47.90 -36.97
C ASN A 44 1.14 -48.40 -38.33
N ALA A 45 -0.17 -48.60 -38.46
CA ALA A 45 -0.82 -48.98 -39.71
C ALA A 45 -1.16 -47.76 -40.60
N CYS A 46 -1.05 -46.53 -40.09
CA CYS A 46 -1.23 -45.34 -40.90
C CYS A 46 -0.02 -45.12 -41.82
N PRO A 47 -0.24 -44.83 -43.11
CA PRO A 47 0.84 -44.54 -44.02
C PRO A 47 1.55 -43.23 -43.62
N PRO A 48 2.87 -43.10 -43.84
CA PRO A 48 3.62 -41.90 -43.44
C PRO A 48 3.33 -40.69 -44.34
N VAL A 49 2.87 -40.93 -45.57
CA VAL A 49 2.47 -39.91 -46.54
C VAL A 49 1.09 -40.29 -47.06
N CYS A 50 0.20 -39.31 -47.21
CA CYS A 50 -1.12 -39.51 -47.79
C CYS A 50 -1.00 -39.30 -49.30
N GLU A 51 -1.05 -40.38 -50.09
CA GLU A 51 -0.89 -40.30 -51.55
C GLU A 51 -2.23 -40.39 -52.29
N ASP A 52 -3.23 -41.04 -51.68
CA ASP A 52 -4.56 -41.21 -52.29
C ASP A 52 -5.75 -41.02 -51.30
N THR A 53 -6.96 -41.27 -51.80
CA THR A 53 -8.20 -41.12 -51.01
C THR A 53 -8.37 -42.25 -49.99
N GLU A 54 -7.82 -43.44 -50.23
CA GLU A 54 -7.90 -44.57 -49.31
C GLU A 54 -7.00 -44.34 -48.09
N ASP A 55 -5.78 -43.84 -48.30
CA ASP A 55 -4.88 -43.37 -47.25
C ASP A 55 -5.56 -42.32 -46.36
N LEU A 56 -6.27 -41.37 -46.99
CA LEU A 56 -6.98 -40.31 -46.30
C LEU A 56 -8.11 -40.88 -45.42
N GLU A 57 -8.84 -41.90 -45.87
CA GLU A 57 -9.88 -42.56 -45.08
C GLU A 57 -9.32 -43.34 -43.89
N ILE A 58 -8.18 -44.01 -44.07
CA ILE A 58 -7.45 -44.71 -42.99
C ILE A 58 -6.99 -43.68 -41.94
N MET A 59 -6.35 -42.58 -42.37
CA MET A 59 -5.89 -41.53 -41.48
C MET A 59 -7.05 -40.86 -40.72
N ARG A 60 -8.17 -40.53 -41.40
CA ARG A 60 -9.35 -39.96 -40.75
C ARG A 60 -9.94 -40.89 -39.69
N SER A 61 -10.01 -42.19 -40.00
CA SER A 61 -10.48 -43.21 -39.06
C SER A 61 -9.56 -43.34 -37.85
N ALA A 62 -8.24 -43.30 -38.07
CA ALA A 62 -7.24 -43.32 -37.00
C ALA A 62 -7.31 -42.06 -36.12
N VAL A 63 -7.40 -40.87 -36.71
CA VAL A 63 -7.57 -39.60 -35.99
C VAL A 63 -8.81 -39.64 -35.09
N LYS A 64 -9.94 -40.13 -35.59
CA LYS A 64 -11.16 -40.30 -34.78
C LYS A 64 -10.94 -41.23 -33.58
N ARG A 65 -10.19 -42.33 -33.79
CA ARG A 65 -9.83 -43.26 -32.70
C ARG A 65 -8.87 -42.63 -31.70
N PHE A 66 -7.90 -41.84 -32.15
CA PHE A 66 -6.96 -41.11 -31.29
C PHE A 66 -7.71 -40.08 -30.43
N ALA A 67 -8.57 -39.28 -31.05
CA ALA A 67 -9.40 -38.31 -30.35
C ALA A 67 -10.32 -38.99 -29.31
N GLY A 68 -10.92 -40.14 -29.65
CA GLY A 68 -11.73 -40.92 -28.73
C GLY A 68 -10.93 -41.50 -27.55
N GLY A 69 -9.75 -42.05 -27.82
CA GLY A 69 -8.83 -42.57 -26.80
C GLY A 69 -8.36 -41.46 -25.84
N TYR A 70 -7.94 -40.33 -26.39
CA TYR A 70 -7.55 -39.14 -25.63
C TYR A 70 -8.68 -38.68 -24.69
N LYS A 71 -9.90 -38.50 -25.22
CA LYS A 71 -11.07 -38.09 -24.42
C LYS A 71 -11.36 -39.08 -23.29
N ARG A 72 -11.21 -40.39 -23.54
CA ARG A 72 -11.43 -41.43 -22.53
C ARG A 72 -10.40 -41.37 -21.41
N VAL A 73 -9.11 -41.24 -21.75
CA VAL A 73 -8.04 -41.13 -20.75
C VAL A 73 -8.24 -39.88 -19.89
N GLU A 74 -8.57 -38.75 -20.52
CA GLU A 74 -8.86 -37.51 -19.78
C GLU A 74 -10.09 -37.64 -18.88
N ALA A 75 -11.17 -38.28 -19.35
CA ALA A 75 -12.36 -38.49 -18.53
C ALA A 75 -12.04 -39.33 -17.28
N VAL A 76 -11.32 -40.45 -17.43
CA VAL A 76 -10.92 -41.30 -16.31
C VAL A 76 -9.95 -40.56 -15.38
N ARG A 77 -9.02 -39.76 -15.93
CA ARG A 77 -8.11 -38.92 -15.12
C ARG A 77 -8.88 -37.93 -14.25
N VAL A 78 -9.88 -37.26 -14.82
CA VAL A 78 -10.72 -36.30 -14.09
C VAL A 78 -11.51 -37.02 -13.00
N GLU A 79 -12.17 -38.13 -13.32
CA GLU A 79 -12.93 -38.94 -12.37
C GLU A 79 -12.06 -39.47 -11.21
N ALA A 80 -10.89 -40.02 -11.53
CA ALA A 80 -9.94 -40.52 -10.52
C ALA A 80 -9.40 -39.40 -9.62
N LYS A 81 -9.28 -38.17 -10.14
CA LYS A 81 -8.78 -37.01 -9.40
C LYS A 81 -9.85 -36.38 -8.51
N GLU A 82 -11.13 -36.51 -8.86
CA GLU A 82 -12.23 -35.79 -8.20
C GLU A 82 -12.31 -36.01 -6.68
N PRO A 83 -12.20 -37.24 -6.14
CA PRO A 83 -12.26 -37.44 -4.68
C PRO A 83 -11.16 -36.70 -3.91
N TYR A 84 -9.99 -36.53 -4.52
CA TYR A 84 -8.87 -35.80 -3.92
C TYR A 84 -9.08 -34.28 -4.00
N LEU A 85 -9.72 -33.80 -5.08
CA LEU A 85 -10.11 -32.40 -5.19
C LEU A 85 -11.21 -32.06 -4.17
N ASP A 86 -12.19 -32.95 -3.96
CA ASP A 86 -13.21 -32.79 -2.93
C ASP A 86 -12.60 -32.76 -1.53
N ALA A 87 -11.69 -33.68 -1.22
CA ALA A 87 -10.96 -33.67 0.04
C ALA A 87 -10.17 -32.37 0.23
N CYS A 88 -9.54 -31.86 -0.83
CA CYS A 88 -8.83 -30.58 -0.83
C CYS A 88 -9.81 -29.42 -0.55
N ARG A 89 -10.94 -29.34 -1.26
CA ARG A 89 -11.98 -28.31 -1.08
C ARG A 89 -12.53 -28.30 0.35
N ILE A 90 -12.79 -29.47 0.94
CA ILE A 90 -13.27 -29.60 2.33
C ILE A 90 -12.21 -29.07 3.31
N THR A 91 -10.96 -29.49 3.12
CA THR A 91 -9.83 -29.07 3.96
C THR A 91 -9.64 -27.56 3.88
N ASP A 92 -9.58 -27.02 2.66
CA ASP A 92 -9.44 -25.59 2.42
C ASP A 92 -10.61 -24.80 3.00
N SER A 93 -11.85 -25.29 2.84
CA SER A 93 -13.03 -24.64 3.41
C SER A 93 -12.93 -24.52 4.93
N HIS A 94 -12.58 -25.61 5.63
CA HIS A 94 -12.40 -25.61 7.08
C HIS A 94 -11.34 -24.59 7.53
N PHE A 95 -10.14 -24.63 6.91
CA PHE A 95 -9.07 -23.71 7.29
C PHE A 95 -9.36 -22.27 6.90
N ASN A 96 -10.06 -22.03 5.80
CA ASN A 96 -10.48 -20.68 5.42
C ASN A 96 -11.51 -20.11 6.40
N THR A 97 -12.41 -20.93 6.95
CA THR A 97 -13.28 -20.51 8.06
C THR A 97 -12.45 -20.10 9.27
N LEU A 98 -11.47 -20.90 9.68
CA LEU A 98 -10.59 -20.57 10.80
C LEU A 98 -9.78 -19.28 10.55
N LYS A 99 -9.22 -19.13 9.35
CA LYS A 99 -8.51 -17.90 8.95
C LYS A 99 -9.41 -16.68 9.05
N SER A 100 -10.63 -16.76 8.52
CA SER A 100 -11.59 -15.66 8.57
C SER A 100 -11.94 -15.24 10.00
N ILE A 101 -12.09 -16.20 10.92
CA ILE A 101 -12.30 -15.91 12.36
C ILE A 101 -11.10 -15.16 12.94
N LEU A 102 -9.88 -15.66 12.68
CA LEU A 102 -8.64 -15.04 13.16
C LEU A 102 -8.44 -13.64 12.58
N GLU A 103 -8.69 -13.44 11.29
CA GLU A 103 -8.64 -12.14 10.62
C GLU A 103 -9.68 -11.17 11.22
N GLY A 104 -10.88 -11.66 11.52
CA GLY A 104 -11.91 -10.88 12.21
C GLY A 104 -11.44 -10.42 13.59
N TRP A 105 -10.85 -11.32 14.39
CA TRP A 105 -10.29 -10.96 15.70
C TRP A 105 -9.10 -10.02 15.61
N GLN A 106 -8.19 -10.24 14.65
CA GLN A 106 -7.07 -9.35 14.39
C GLN A 106 -7.57 -7.94 14.06
N THR A 107 -8.50 -7.83 13.11
CA THR A 107 -9.08 -6.55 12.68
C THR A 107 -9.77 -5.83 13.83
N ASP A 108 -10.51 -6.55 14.69
CA ASP A 108 -11.15 -5.96 15.87
C ASP A 108 -10.11 -5.43 16.88
N VAL A 109 -9.05 -6.20 17.18
CA VAL A 109 -7.97 -5.78 18.08
C VAL A 109 -7.22 -4.57 17.52
N GLU A 110 -6.87 -4.58 16.24
CA GLU A 110 -6.26 -3.43 15.55
C GLU A 110 -7.18 -2.21 15.57
N GLY A 111 -8.48 -2.41 15.37
CA GLY A 111 -9.50 -1.36 15.47
C GLY A 111 -9.57 -0.73 16.86
N ARG A 112 -9.48 -1.54 17.93
CA ARG A 112 -9.40 -1.06 19.32
C ARG A 112 -8.11 -0.27 19.56
N ALA A 113 -6.98 -0.76 19.07
CA ALA A 113 -5.70 -0.07 19.17
C ALA A 113 -5.73 1.28 18.44
N HIS A 114 -6.27 1.32 17.22
CA HIS A 114 -6.45 2.57 16.46
C HIS A 114 -7.35 3.58 17.17
N ARG A 115 -8.48 3.15 17.77
CA ARG A 115 -9.35 4.04 18.56
C ARG A 115 -8.60 4.65 19.74
N PHE A 116 -7.79 3.85 20.44
CA PHE A 116 -6.97 4.35 21.53
C PHE A 116 -5.92 5.36 21.06
N LEU A 117 -5.17 5.04 20.00
CA LEU A 117 -4.16 5.96 19.45
C LEU A 117 -4.76 7.27 18.96
N LYS A 118 -5.93 7.24 18.30
CA LYS A 118 -6.66 8.45 17.90
C LYS A 118 -7.10 9.28 19.11
N LYS A 119 -7.53 8.64 20.19
CA LYS A 119 -7.89 9.34 21.44
C LYS A 119 -6.67 10.04 22.04
N VAL A 120 -5.53 9.34 22.14
CA VAL A 120 -4.27 9.91 22.63
C VAL A 120 -3.82 11.10 21.77
N GLU A 121 -3.89 10.98 20.44
CA GLU A 121 -3.54 12.09 19.54
C GLU A 121 -4.48 13.30 19.72
N ALA A 122 -5.78 13.07 19.90
CA ALA A 122 -6.75 14.13 20.14
C ALA A 122 -6.52 14.84 21.48
N GLU A 123 -6.20 14.08 22.54
CA GLU A 123 -5.84 14.62 23.86
C GLU A 123 -4.55 15.45 23.80
N GLU A 124 -3.51 14.95 23.11
CA GLU A 124 -2.25 15.69 22.90
C GLU A 124 -2.47 16.97 22.08
N ARG A 125 -3.34 16.93 21.06
CA ARG A 125 -3.70 18.11 20.28
C ARG A 125 -4.45 19.13 21.13
N ALA A 126 -5.42 18.70 21.93
CA ALA A 126 -6.16 19.56 22.84
C ALA A 126 -5.23 20.22 23.87
N ARG A 127 -4.32 19.46 24.48
CA ARG A 127 -3.32 20.01 25.43
C ARG A 127 -2.45 21.08 24.76
N ARG A 128 -1.97 20.83 23.55
CA ARG A 128 -1.17 21.81 22.81
C ARG A 128 -1.97 23.04 22.39
N GLU A 129 -3.23 22.91 22.03
CA GLU A 129 -4.10 24.06 21.77
C GLU A 129 -4.36 24.89 23.02
N GLU A 130 -4.56 24.26 24.17
CA GLU A 130 -4.72 24.96 25.46
C GLU A 130 -3.43 25.68 25.87
N GLU A 131 -2.27 25.03 25.76
CA GLU A 131 -0.96 25.65 25.97
C GLU A 131 -0.72 26.84 25.00
N ALA A 132 -1.09 26.69 23.73
CA ALA A 132 -1.00 27.77 22.74
C ALA A 132 -1.95 28.94 23.04
N ARG A 133 -3.17 28.68 23.53
CA ARG A 133 -4.10 29.72 23.95
C ARG A 133 -3.61 30.44 25.21
N ALA A 134 -3.12 29.70 26.20
CA ALA A 134 -2.57 30.28 27.43
C ALA A 134 -1.34 31.16 27.16
N THR A 135 -0.43 30.72 26.28
CA THR A 135 0.73 31.53 25.86
C THR A 135 0.32 32.75 25.06
N ALA A 136 -0.65 32.64 24.15
CA ALA A 136 -1.19 33.78 23.40
C ALA A 136 -1.89 34.80 24.31
N GLU A 137 -2.67 34.34 25.30
CA GLU A 137 -3.32 35.20 26.28
C GLU A 137 -2.31 35.89 27.19
N ALA A 138 -1.32 35.15 27.72
CA ALA A 138 -0.23 35.72 28.51
C ALA A 138 0.58 36.76 27.71
N ALA A 139 0.84 36.50 26.43
CA ALA A 139 1.50 37.46 25.54
C ALA A 139 0.64 38.72 25.32
N ARG A 140 -0.69 38.57 25.19
CA ARG A 140 -1.60 39.72 25.05
C ARG A 140 -1.63 40.57 26.32
N VAL A 141 -1.71 39.94 27.49
CA VAL A 141 -1.67 40.63 28.79
C VAL A 141 -0.33 41.35 28.99
N ALA A 142 0.80 40.70 28.67
CA ALA A 142 2.13 41.32 28.75
C ALA A 142 2.28 42.51 27.79
N ALA A 143 1.75 42.40 26.57
CA ALA A 143 1.78 43.50 25.60
C ALA A 143 0.91 44.69 26.05
N GLU A 144 -0.26 44.42 26.64
CA GLU A 144 -1.13 45.45 27.19
C GLU A 144 -0.49 46.15 28.40
N ALA A 145 0.11 45.38 29.32
CA ALA A 145 0.85 45.93 30.45
C ALA A 145 2.06 46.77 30.02
N ALA A 146 2.80 46.32 29.00
CA ALA A 146 3.92 47.09 28.44
C ALA A 146 3.44 48.40 27.79
N ARG A 147 2.28 48.38 27.11
CA ARG A 147 1.69 49.60 26.52
C ARG A 147 1.27 50.60 27.59
N LEU A 148 0.66 50.14 28.69
CA LEU A 148 0.31 50.97 29.84
C LEU A 148 1.55 51.56 30.52
N ALA A 149 2.57 50.74 30.79
CA ALA A 149 3.82 51.22 31.37
C ALA A 149 4.52 52.26 30.48
N GLU A 150 4.48 52.09 29.16
CA GLU A 150 5.02 53.09 28.24
C GLU A 150 4.20 54.38 28.23
N GLN A 151 2.86 54.29 28.28
CA GLN A 151 2.00 55.46 28.43
C GLN A 151 2.32 56.22 29.73
N GLU A 152 2.46 55.51 30.86
CA GLU A 152 2.84 56.12 32.14
C GLU A 152 4.23 56.76 32.08
N ARG A 153 5.20 56.14 31.38
CA ARG A 153 6.54 56.73 31.19
C ARG A 153 6.49 58.00 30.35
N VAL A 154 5.73 57.99 29.26
CA VAL A 154 5.54 59.18 28.41
C VAL A 154 4.84 60.29 29.18
N GLU A 155 3.82 59.99 29.98
CA GLU A 155 3.12 60.96 30.83
C GLU A 155 4.02 61.51 31.94
N ALA A 156 4.79 60.66 32.62
CA ALA A 156 5.76 61.10 33.63
C ALA A 156 6.87 61.96 33.01
N GLU A 157 7.34 61.62 31.81
CA GLU A 157 8.32 62.42 31.08
C GLU A 157 7.74 63.76 30.61
N GLN A 158 6.50 63.79 30.11
CA GLN A 158 5.79 65.03 29.78
C GLN A 158 5.61 65.92 31.01
N THR A 159 5.27 65.34 32.17
CA THR A 159 5.12 66.06 33.43
C THR A 159 6.47 66.65 33.88
N ARG A 160 7.55 65.86 33.81
CA ARG A 160 8.91 66.32 34.12
C ARG A 160 9.37 67.44 33.19
N LEU A 161 9.09 67.33 31.88
CA LEU A 161 9.42 68.37 30.90
C LEU A 161 8.64 69.67 31.18
N ALA A 162 7.37 69.55 31.57
CA ALA A 162 6.54 70.70 31.97
C ALA A 162 7.07 71.38 33.25
N GLU A 163 7.53 70.61 34.24
CA GLU A 163 8.15 71.15 35.46
C GLU A 163 9.49 71.84 35.19
N THR A 164 10.31 71.33 34.26
CA THR A 164 11.57 71.97 33.87
C THR A 164 11.42 73.26 33.05
N PHE A 165 10.21 73.62 32.59
CA PHE A 165 9.99 74.84 31.78
C PHE A 165 9.77 76.12 32.62
N VAL A 166 9.80 76.04 33.96
CA VAL A 166 9.61 77.21 34.86
C VAL A 166 10.88 77.52 35.70
N GLY A 167 12.02 76.90 35.40
CA GLY A 167 13.28 77.09 36.12
C GLY A 167 14.44 77.51 35.23
N ASP A 168 15.02 78.66 35.55
CA ASP A 168 16.14 79.38 34.97
C ASP A 168 17.45 78.57 34.71
N ALA A 169 18.19 79.03 33.68
CA ALA A 169 19.62 78.85 33.35
C ALA A 169 20.25 77.45 33.03
N PRO A 170 21.19 77.38 32.04
CA PRO A 170 21.84 76.14 31.61
C PRO A 170 23.15 75.85 32.35
N PRO A 171 23.47 74.57 32.64
CA PRO A 171 24.84 74.12 32.82
C PRO A 171 25.30 73.26 31.63
N THR A 172 26.51 73.56 31.21
CA THR A 172 27.33 72.86 30.22
C THR A 172 27.85 71.52 30.77
N ALA A 173 28.29 70.66 29.85
CA ALA A 173 29.10 69.44 30.02
C ALA A 173 28.37 68.09 30.10
N GLY A 174 28.72 67.17 29.19
CA GLY A 174 28.39 65.75 29.27
C GLY A 174 27.85 65.10 27.99
N TYR A 175 28.38 65.40 26.81
CA TYR A 175 28.08 64.65 25.58
C TYR A 175 28.95 63.40 25.50
N ASP A 176 28.50 62.28 26.08
CA ASP A 176 28.97 60.93 25.72
C ASP A 176 27.97 59.81 26.08
N ASP A 177 26.97 60.07 26.95
CA ASP A 177 26.05 59.02 27.42
C ASP A 177 24.77 58.80 26.57
N ARG A 178 24.44 59.71 25.65
CA ARG A 178 23.29 59.52 24.74
C ARG A 178 23.61 58.52 23.62
N ALA A 179 24.87 58.42 23.23
CA ALA A 179 25.32 57.50 22.19
C ALA A 179 25.46 56.05 22.71
N SER A 180 25.65 55.86 24.02
CA SER A 180 25.67 54.54 24.68
C SER A 180 24.24 54.03 24.91
N ALA A 181 23.32 54.89 25.35
CA ALA A 181 21.89 54.55 25.53
C ALA A 181 21.22 54.09 24.22
N ALA A 182 21.43 54.81 23.11
CA ALA A 182 20.87 54.44 21.81
C ALA A 182 21.40 53.09 21.28
N ARG A 183 22.67 52.75 21.57
CA ARG A 183 23.24 51.45 21.19
C ARG A 183 22.70 50.32 22.06
N ILE A 184 22.48 50.55 23.35
CA ILE A 184 21.86 49.56 24.24
C ILE A 184 20.44 49.25 23.77
N GLU A 185 19.67 50.28 23.41
CA GLU A 185 18.30 50.16 22.91
C GLU A 185 18.22 49.46 21.54
N GLU A 186 19.16 49.77 20.64
CA GLU A 186 19.26 49.06 19.36
C GLU A 186 19.63 47.58 19.57
N THR A 187 20.53 47.26 20.50
CA THR A 187 20.91 45.87 20.80
C THR A 187 19.77 45.09 21.44
N THR A 188 18.98 45.68 22.34
CA THR A 188 17.84 45.01 22.98
C THR A 188 16.72 44.74 21.98
N LEU A 189 16.42 45.68 21.09
CA LEU A 189 15.48 45.50 19.97
C LEU A 189 15.93 44.37 19.02
N ARG A 190 17.23 44.31 18.72
CA ARG A 190 17.79 43.26 17.85
C ARG A 190 17.73 41.88 18.52
N THR A 191 18.04 41.79 19.81
CA THR A 191 17.94 40.51 20.55
C THR A 191 16.50 40.01 20.70
N THR A 192 15.55 40.91 20.94
CA THR A 192 14.13 40.55 21.06
C THR A 192 13.52 40.14 19.72
N ALA A 193 13.93 40.76 18.61
CA ALA A 193 13.53 40.33 17.27
C ALA A 193 14.08 38.93 16.92
N ILE A 194 15.32 38.62 17.31
CA ILE A 194 15.94 37.30 17.13
C ILE A 194 15.23 36.23 17.98
N GLN A 195 14.85 36.55 19.22
CA GLN A 195 14.09 35.61 20.06
C GLN A 195 12.70 35.32 19.49
N LYS A 196 11.97 36.35 19.06
CA LYS A 196 10.64 36.18 18.44
C LYS A 196 10.71 35.36 17.15
N SER A 197 11.75 35.51 16.33
CA SER A 197 11.92 34.71 15.11
C SER A 197 12.29 33.26 15.42
N ALA A 198 13.11 33.01 16.45
CA ALA A 198 13.44 31.66 16.91
C ALA A 198 12.20 30.94 17.49
N ASP A 199 11.36 31.64 18.24
CA ASP A 199 10.13 31.07 18.80
C ASP A 199 9.08 30.81 17.71
N ALA A 200 8.95 31.70 16.72
CA ALA A 200 8.11 31.48 15.55
C ALA A 200 8.55 30.24 14.74
N MET A 201 9.86 30.05 14.55
CA MET A 201 10.39 28.86 13.88
C MET A 201 10.10 27.57 14.66
N LYS A 202 10.24 27.57 15.99
CA LYS A 202 9.90 26.41 16.83
C LYS A 202 8.41 26.08 16.78
N ALA A 203 7.54 27.09 16.81
CA ALA A 203 6.10 26.89 16.68
C ALA A 203 5.72 26.31 15.31
N GLN A 204 6.37 26.79 14.23
CA GLN A 204 6.12 26.29 12.88
C GLN A 204 6.62 24.85 12.68
N GLN A 205 7.77 24.50 13.28
CA GLN A 205 8.27 23.12 13.33
C GLN A 205 7.36 22.19 14.14
N ALA A 206 6.82 22.66 15.26
CA ALA A 206 5.86 21.90 16.06
C ALA A 206 4.51 21.71 15.33
N ALA A 207 4.10 22.67 14.51
CA ALA A 207 2.90 22.59 13.67
C ALA A 207 3.07 21.68 12.45
N THR A 208 4.31 21.53 11.93
CA THR A 208 4.64 20.66 10.79
C THR A 208 5.10 19.26 11.21
N ALA A 209 5.14 18.95 12.51
CA ALA A 209 5.44 17.62 13.00
C ALA A 209 4.42 16.61 12.46
N LYS A 210 4.93 15.53 11.84
CA LYS A 210 4.08 14.52 11.20
C LYS A 210 3.25 13.77 12.24
N PRO A 211 1.99 13.42 11.98
CA PRO A 211 1.15 12.64 12.89
C PRO A 211 1.80 11.34 13.41
N ALA A 212 2.63 10.71 12.58
CA ALA A 212 3.41 9.52 12.93
C ALA A 212 4.39 9.72 14.10
N ASP A 213 4.92 10.94 14.28
CA ASP A 213 5.85 11.28 15.36
C ASP A 213 5.12 11.55 16.68
N LEU A 214 3.84 11.93 16.62
CA LEU A 214 3.03 12.31 17.78
C LEU A 214 2.42 11.11 18.52
N ALA A 215 2.22 9.99 17.83
CA ALA A 215 1.56 8.80 18.37
C ALA A 215 2.52 7.64 18.69
N ARG A 216 3.83 7.92 18.81
CA ARG A 216 4.85 6.91 19.13
C ARG A 216 4.73 6.46 20.59
N THR A 217 3.86 5.50 20.85
CA THR A 217 3.74 4.87 22.17
C THR A 217 4.61 3.61 22.23
N ARG A 218 5.64 3.65 23.07
CA ARG A 218 6.51 2.50 23.31
C ARG A 218 5.83 1.60 24.34
N THR A 219 5.46 0.39 23.94
CA THR A 219 4.97 -0.64 24.87
C THR A 219 6.05 -1.71 25.04
N GLY A 220 6.03 -2.43 26.17
CA GLY A 220 7.06 -3.42 26.52
C GLY A 220 7.22 -4.58 25.52
N THR A 221 6.29 -4.74 24.57
CA THR A 221 6.26 -5.79 23.55
C THR A 221 6.51 -5.29 22.13
N GLY A 222 6.63 -3.97 21.89
CA GLY A 222 6.87 -3.44 20.55
C GLY A 222 6.58 -1.95 20.39
N LEU A 223 7.00 -1.40 19.26
CA LEU A 223 6.76 -0.03 18.83
C LEU A 223 5.57 -0.01 17.87
N SER A 224 4.46 0.61 18.26
CA SER A 224 3.34 0.86 17.35
C SER A 224 3.44 2.28 16.81
N THR A 225 3.44 2.43 15.49
CA THR A 225 3.46 3.73 14.80
C THR A 225 2.29 3.82 13.84
N LEU A 226 1.58 4.95 13.83
CA LEU A 226 0.58 5.23 12.80
C LEU A 226 1.30 5.47 11.46
N THR A 227 0.93 4.71 10.44
CA THR A 227 1.44 4.88 9.07
C THR A 227 0.38 5.58 8.22
N GLU A 228 0.79 6.59 7.46
CA GLU A 228 -0.06 7.24 6.48
C GLU A 228 -0.20 6.35 5.24
N VAL A 229 -1.44 6.02 4.87
CA VAL A 229 -1.74 5.19 3.69
C VAL A 229 -2.55 6.04 2.71
N TRP A 230 -1.97 6.27 1.53
CA TRP A 230 -2.64 6.96 0.43
C TRP A 230 -3.61 5.99 -0.25
N LYS A 231 -4.89 6.37 -0.30
CA LYS A 231 -5.96 5.63 -0.98
C LYS A 231 -6.47 6.48 -2.14
N PHE A 232 -6.88 5.82 -3.22
CA PHE A 232 -7.49 6.48 -4.38
C PHE A 232 -8.78 5.76 -4.77
N GLU A 233 -9.68 6.48 -5.42
CA GLU A 233 -10.92 5.98 -6.00
C GLU A 233 -11.06 6.55 -7.41
N ILE A 234 -11.41 5.71 -8.38
CA ILE A 234 -11.62 6.13 -9.76
C ILE A 234 -13.09 6.54 -9.89
N ILE A 235 -13.34 7.84 -10.02
CA ILE A 235 -14.70 8.39 -10.13
C ILE A 235 -15.27 8.11 -11.53
N ASN A 236 -14.47 8.30 -12.57
CA ASN A 236 -14.82 8.00 -13.95
C ASN A 236 -13.59 7.44 -14.68
N VAL A 237 -13.74 6.31 -15.36
CA VAL A 237 -12.65 5.65 -16.08
C VAL A 237 -12.32 6.38 -17.38
N ASP A 238 -13.31 7.02 -18.02
CA ASP A 238 -13.14 7.68 -19.32
C ASP A 238 -12.31 8.98 -19.22
N ASP A 239 -12.27 9.60 -18.04
CA ASP A 239 -11.49 10.80 -17.76
C ASP A 239 -10.03 10.50 -17.39
N VAL A 240 -9.67 9.21 -17.23
CA VAL A 240 -8.31 8.79 -16.91
C VAL A 240 -7.46 8.80 -18.18
N ASP A 241 -6.55 9.76 -18.30
CA ASP A 241 -5.63 9.82 -19.43
C ASP A 241 -4.55 8.72 -19.33
N LEU A 242 -4.82 7.58 -19.97
CA LEU A 242 -3.88 6.47 -20.11
C LEU A 242 -2.66 6.79 -21.00
N SER A 243 -2.65 7.97 -21.63
CA SER A 243 -1.54 8.49 -22.44
C SER A 243 -0.52 9.27 -21.62
N ASP A 244 -0.85 9.64 -20.37
CA ASP A 244 0.07 10.34 -19.47
C ASP A 244 1.36 9.51 -19.29
N PRO A 245 2.56 10.05 -19.58
CA PRO A 245 3.82 9.35 -19.44
C PRO A 245 4.07 8.77 -18.05
N VAL A 246 3.60 9.45 -17.00
CA VAL A 246 3.78 9.01 -15.60
C VAL A 246 2.95 7.76 -15.37
N LEU A 247 1.67 7.79 -15.72
CA LEU A 247 0.77 6.64 -15.57
C LEU A 247 1.20 5.48 -16.47
N ARG A 248 1.63 5.78 -17.70
CA ARG A 248 2.15 4.81 -18.68
C ARG A 248 3.35 4.02 -18.13
N SER A 249 4.25 4.69 -17.40
CA SER A 249 5.45 4.05 -16.82
C SER A 249 5.12 3.08 -15.68
N CYS A 250 3.99 3.29 -15.00
CA CYS A 250 3.53 2.44 -13.91
C CYS A 250 2.77 1.20 -14.39
N ILE A 251 2.32 1.15 -15.65
CA ILE A 251 1.60 0.00 -16.21
C ILE A 251 2.61 -1.00 -16.80
N PRO A 252 2.67 -2.25 -16.31
CA PRO A 252 3.61 -3.23 -16.84
C PRO A 252 3.25 -3.62 -18.28
N ALA A 253 4.28 -3.88 -19.08
CA ALA A 253 4.11 -4.23 -20.50
C ALA A 253 3.23 -5.47 -20.73
N THR A 254 3.18 -6.39 -19.75
CA THR A 254 2.33 -7.58 -19.76
C THR A 254 0.84 -7.23 -19.82
N ASP A 255 0.42 -6.21 -19.09
CA ASP A 255 -0.99 -5.82 -18.98
C ASP A 255 -1.45 -5.11 -20.25
N ILE A 256 -0.54 -4.33 -20.85
CA ILE A 256 -0.74 -3.72 -22.17
C ILE A 256 -0.92 -4.82 -23.23
N ALA A 257 -0.03 -5.82 -23.25
CA ALA A 257 -0.13 -6.95 -24.18
C ALA A 257 -1.42 -7.75 -23.98
N ALA A 258 -1.85 -7.98 -22.73
CA ALA A 258 -3.10 -8.66 -22.41
C ALA A 258 -4.33 -7.86 -22.88
N ALA A 259 -4.32 -6.54 -22.70
CA ALA A 259 -5.37 -5.66 -23.20
C ALA A 259 -5.45 -5.70 -24.74
N ILE A 260 -4.31 -5.63 -25.43
CA ILE A 260 -4.23 -5.78 -26.90
C ILE A 260 -4.77 -7.16 -27.33
N GLY A 261 -4.38 -8.24 -26.66
CA GLY A 261 -4.87 -9.58 -26.96
C GLY A 261 -6.39 -9.73 -26.81
N ARG A 262 -6.97 -9.13 -25.76
CA ARG A 262 -8.44 -9.06 -25.58
C ARG A 262 -9.11 -8.26 -26.70
N TYR A 263 -8.51 -7.13 -27.10
CA TYR A 263 -9.01 -6.32 -28.21
C TYR A 263 -9.01 -7.09 -29.54
N VAL A 264 -7.89 -7.73 -29.90
CA VAL A 264 -7.76 -8.52 -31.13
C VAL A 264 -8.73 -9.70 -31.16
N ARG A 265 -8.94 -10.39 -30.03
CA ARG A 265 -9.93 -11.49 -29.96
C ARG A 265 -11.36 -11.01 -30.16
N THR A 266 -11.69 -9.82 -29.65
CA THR A 266 -13.03 -9.23 -29.74
C THR A 266 -13.32 -8.73 -31.15
N HIS A 267 -12.36 -8.07 -31.79
CA HIS A 267 -12.55 -7.42 -33.09
C HIS A 267 -12.01 -8.22 -34.29
N LYS A 268 -11.29 -9.32 -34.08
CA LYS A 268 -10.78 -10.23 -35.12
C LYS A 268 -10.05 -9.57 -36.30
N GLY A 269 -9.51 -8.37 -36.11
CA GLY A 269 -8.84 -7.59 -37.16
C GLY A 269 -9.73 -6.60 -37.90
N ASP A 270 -11.02 -6.49 -37.57
CA ASP A 270 -11.97 -5.56 -38.20
C ASP A 270 -11.63 -4.08 -37.92
N ARG A 271 -10.92 -3.81 -36.82
CA ARG A 271 -10.47 -2.46 -36.44
C ARG A 271 -8.95 -2.42 -36.28
N PRO A 272 -8.23 -1.60 -37.07
CA PRO A 272 -6.79 -1.47 -36.92
C PRO A 272 -6.46 -0.69 -35.63
N LEU A 273 -5.46 -1.16 -34.89
CA LEU A 273 -4.95 -0.50 -33.70
C LEU A 273 -3.59 0.15 -34.05
N LYS A 274 -3.46 1.47 -33.84
CA LYS A 274 -2.24 2.21 -34.18
C LYS A 274 -1.04 1.61 -33.44
N GLY A 275 0.01 1.25 -34.18
CA GLY A 275 1.24 0.67 -33.63
C GLY A 275 1.21 -0.85 -33.40
N VAL A 276 0.14 -1.55 -33.77
CA VAL A 276 0.03 -3.02 -33.63
C VAL A 276 -0.32 -3.66 -34.97
N ARG A 277 0.43 -4.68 -35.38
CA ARG A 277 0.16 -5.47 -36.59
C ARG A 277 -0.70 -6.70 -36.24
N ILE A 278 -1.88 -6.81 -36.87
CA ILE A 278 -2.83 -7.91 -36.67
C ILE A 278 -2.88 -8.77 -37.95
N TYR A 279 -2.81 -10.11 -37.84
CA TYR A 279 -2.88 -11.04 -38.97
C TYR A 279 -3.63 -12.33 -38.58
N SER A 280 -4.27 -12.98 -39.56
CA SER A 280 -4.88 -14.31 -39.40
C SER A 280 -3.90 -15.38 -39.89
N ASP A 281 -3.75 -16.44 -39.09
CA ASP A 281 -3.02 -17.65 -39.46
C ASP A 281 -4.02 -18.81 -39.49
N THR A 282 -4.16 -19.44 -40.66
CA THR A 282 -5.13 -20.53 -40.87
C THR A 282 -4.40 -21.85 -40.70
N LYS A 283 -4.54 -22.47 -39.53
CA LYS A 283 -4.06 -23.82 -39.27
C LYS A 283 -5.16 -24.84 -39.62
N PRO A 284 -4.85 -25.92 -40.36
CA PRO A 284 -5.84 -26.95 -40.63
C PRO A 284 -6.29 -27.59 -39.31
N LEU A 285 -7.59 -27.49 -39.01
CA LEU A 285 -8.19 -28.14 -37.86
C LEU A 285 -8.33 -29.63 -38.21
N MET A 286 -7.40 -30.45 -37.77
CA MET A 286 -7.59 -31.90 -37.77
C MET A 286 -8.49 -32.26 -36.58
N THR A 287 -9.80 -32.36 -36.84
CA THR A 287 -10.82 -32.83 -35.88
C THR A 287 -10.83 -34.33 -35.71
#